data_AF-A0A6J4PVJ3-F1
#
_entry.id   AF-A0A6J4PVJ3-F1
#
_cell.length_a   1.000
_cell.length_b   1.000
_cell.length_c   1.000
_cell.angle_alpha   90.00
_cell.angle_beta   90.00
_cell.angle_gamma   90.00
#
_symmetry.space_group_name_H-M   'P 1'
#
loop_
_entity.id
_entity.type
_entity.pdbx_description
1 polymer ?
#
loop_
_entity_poly.entity_id
_entity_poly.type
_entity_poly.pdbx_seq_one_letter_code
_entity_poly.pdbx_strand_id
1 'polypeptide(L)'
;MGRPSKLTPEVQRKLVAATRAGVFLTASAPFVGVSRPTVRSWIRRGEAALARVDAGEPPDPAEEPYAEFVRLMMQAKAYANVADMAVITHAAKTDPYWAMRRYRLRHPERFRAGVSLHDTGVR
;
A
#
# COMPACT_ATOMS: atom_id res chain seq x y z
N MET A 1 -13.24 -27.43 -12.98
CA MET A 1 -12.19 -26.52 -13.49
C MET A 1 -12.68 -25.10 -13.41
N GLY A 2 -12.15 -24.30 -12.48
CA GLY A 2 -12.60 -22.93 -12.23
C GLY A 2 -12.07 -21.95 -13.28
N ARG A 3 -12.82 -20.87 -13.53
CA ARG A 3 -12.40 -19.78 -14.42
C ARG A 3 -11.04 -19.21 -13.94
N PRO A 4 -10.04 -19.06 -14.82
CA PRO A 4 -8.76 -18.45 -14.47
C PRO A 4 -8.94 -17.08 -13.81
N SER A 5 -8.16 -16.81 -12.76
CA SER A 5 -8.18 -15.50 -12.11
C SER A 5 -7.72 -14.42 -13.08
N LYS A 6 -8.32 -13.22 -12.99
CA LYS A 6 -7.83 -12.04 -13.72
C LYS A 6 -6.53 -11.48 -13.11
N LEU A 7 -6.08 -12.01 -11.96
CA LEU A 7 -4.79 -11.67 -11.37
C LEU A 7 -3.69 -12.40 -12.13
N THR A 8 -3.33 -11.87 -13.29
CA THR A 8 -2.18 -12.36 -14.06
C THR A 8 -0.90 -11.70 -13.53
N PRO A 9 0.29 -12.29 -13.80
CA PRO A 9 1.57 -11.66 -13.45
C PRO A 9 1.71 -10.24 -14.04
N GLU A 10 1.15 -9.98 -15.21
CA GLU A 10 1.16 -8.67 -15.83
C GLU A 10 0.29 -7.65 -15.08
N VAL A 11 -0.95 -8.03 -14.74
CA VAL A 11 -1.87 -7.18 -13.97
C VAL A 11 -1.26 -6.87 -12.60
N GLN A 12 -0.69 -7.89 -11.93
CA GLN A 12 0.03 -7.73 -10.67
C GLN A 12 1.18 -6.73 -10.79
N ARG A 13 2.08 -6.89 -11.78
CA ARG A 13 3.21 -5.97 -11.99
C ARG A 13 2.74 -4.53 -12.19
N LYS A 14 1.72 -4.31 -13.04
CA LYS A 14 1.18 -2.97 -13.31
C LYS A 14 0.55 -2.32 -12.08
N LEU A 15 -0.21 -3.08 -11.29
CA LEU A 15 -0.82 -2.60 -10.03
C LEU A 15 0.23 -2.25 -8.98
N VAL A 16 1.25 -3.10 -8.82
CA VAL A 16 2.37 -2.87 -7.90
C VAL A 16 3.17 -1.64 -8.32
N ALA A 17 3.48 -1.49 -9.61
CA ALA A 17 4.18 -0.32 -10.14
C ALA A 17 3.40 0.99 -9.91
N ALA A 18 2.09 0.99 -10.21
CA ALA A 18 1.24 2.16 -9.98
C ALA A 18 1.17 2.53 -8.48
N THR A 19 1.06 1.53 -7.61
CA THR A 19 1.05 1.73 -6.15
C THR A 19 2.38 2.29 -5.66
N ARG A 20 3.50 1.77 -6.17
CA ARG A 20 4.85 2.26 -5.85
C ARG A 20 5.06 3.71 -6.29
N ALA A 21 4.43 4.13 -7.39
CA ALA A 21 4.41 5.52 -7.83
C ALA A 21 3.48 6.42 -7.00
N GLY A 22 2.82 5.90 -5.96
CA GLY A 22 1.91 6.66 -5.10
C GLY A 22 0.50 6.83 -5.66
N VAL A 23 0.13 6.10 -6.73
CA VAL A 23 -1.21 6.17 -7.33
C VAL A 23 -2.23 5.40 -6.49
N PHE A 24 -3.38 6.03 -6.22
CA PHE A 24 -4.47 5.40 -5.48
C PHE A 24 -5.08 4.22 -6.25
N LEU A 25 -5.52 3.20 -5.50
CA LEU A 25 -6.18 2.00 -6.05
C LEU A 25 -7.40 2.32 -6.94
N THR A 26 -8.10 3.43 -6.66
CA THR A 26 -9.24 3.92 -7.45
C THR A 26 -8.85 4.26 -8.89
N ALA A 27 -7.63 4.72 -9.12
CA ALA A 27 -7.09 5.03 -10.45
C ALA A 27 -6.27 3.85 -11.03
N SER A 28 -5.52 3.13 -10.20
CA SER A 28 -4.69 2.00 -10.66
C SER A 28 -5.52 0.82 -11.19
N ALA A 29 -6.68 0.54 -10.60
CA ALA A 29 -7.55 -0.58 -11.01
C ALA A 29 -8.11 -0.41 -12.45
N PRO A 30 -8.79 0.69 -12.82
CA PRO A 30 -9.26 0.88 -14.19
C PRO A 30 -8.11 1.00 -15.19
N PHE A 31 -6.95 1.55 -14.79
CA PHE A 31 -5.76 1.61 -15.65
C PHE A 31 -5.28 0.23 -16.15
N VAL A 32 -5.48 -0.83 -15.34
CA VAL A 32 -5.13 -2.20 -15.73
C VAL A 32 -6.33 -3.02 -16.24
N GLY A 33 -7.48 -2.38 -16.47
CA GLY A 33 -8.69 -3.04 -16.96
C GLY A 33 -9.42 -3.90 -15.92
N VAL A 34 -9.22 -3.64 -14.63
CA VAL A 34 -9.84 -4.41 -13.54
C VAL A 34 -10.72 -3.51 -12.66
N SER A 35 -11.84 -4.03 -12.19
CA SER A 35 -12.70 -3.27 -11.27
C SER A 35 -12.05 -3.10 -9.89
N ARG A 36 -12.24 -1.95 -9.24
CA ARG A 36 -11.77 -1.74 -7.87
C ARG A 36 -12.27 -2.80 -6.88
N PRO A 37 -13.56 -3.24 -6.91
CA PRO A 37 -14.02 -4.34 -6.06
C PRO A 37 -13.25 -5.64 -6.26
N THR A 38 -12.88 -5.97 -7.51
CA THR A 38 -12.07 -7.15 -7.81
C THR A 38 -10.70 -7.08 -7.13
N VAL A 39 -9.99 -5.96 -7.27
CA VAL A 39 -8.67 -5.79 -6.63
C VAL A 39 -8.79 -5.83 -5.10
N ARG A 40 -9.83 -5.22 -4.53
CA ARG A 40 -10.11 -5.31 -3.09
C ARG A 40 -10.37 -6.75 -2.62
N SER A 41 -11.09 -7.54 -3.41
CA SER A 41 -11.32 -8.95 -3.11
C SER A 41 -10.02 -9.75 -3.11
N TRP A 42 -9.10 -9.46 -4.02
CA TRP A 42 -7.77 -10.10 -4.05
C TRP A 42 -6.93 -9.74 -2.83
N ILE A 43 -6.94 -8.46 -2.43
CA ILE A 43 -6.25 -8.01 -1.23
C ILE A 43 -6.80 -8.73 0.01
N ARG A 44 -8.12 -8.71 0.22
CA ARG A 44 -8.76 -9.39 1.36
C ARG A 44 -8.44 -10.87 1.39
N ARG A 45 -8.45 -11.53 0.23
CA ARG A 45 -8.13 -12.95 0.08
C ARG A 45 -6.67 -13.23 0.46
N GLY A 46 -5.72 -12.43 -0.04
CA GLY A 46 -4.31 -12.55 0.33
C GLY A 46 -4.03 -12.25 1.79
N GLU A 47 -4.67 -11.23 2.37
CA GLU A 47 -4.57 -10.90 3.80
C GLU A 47 -5.06 -12.06 4.68
N ALA A 48 -6.19 -12.68 4.33
CA ALA A 48 -6.69 -13.85 5.03
C ALA A 48 -5.76 -15.07 4.89
N ALA A 49 -5.14 -15.25 3.72
CA ALA A 49 -4.16 -16.31 3.50
C ALA A 49 -2.91 -16.12 4.37
N LEU A 50 -2.37 -14.90 4.42
CA LEU A 50 -1.23 -14.57 5.28
C LEU A 50 -1.57 -14.74 6.76
N ALA A 51 -2.75 -14.29 7.20
CA ALA A 51 -3.17 -14.42 8.60
C ALA A 51 -3.27 -15.88 9.07
N ARG A 52 -3.70 -16.80 8.19
CA ARG A 52 -3.71 -18.25 8.49
C ARG A 52 -2.30 -18.81 8.65
N VAL A 53 -1.38 -18.43 7.77
CA VAL A 53 0.03 -18.82 7.87
C VAL A 53 0.64 -18.29 9.17
N ASP A 54 0.36 -17.04 9.53
CA ASP A 54 0.83 -16.44 10.79
C ASP A 54 0.26 -17.14 12.03
N ALA A 55 -0.94 -17.74 11.91
CA ALA A 55 -1.55 -18.58 12.94
C ALA A 55 -1.01 -20.02 12.98
N GLY A 56 -0.06 -20.38 12.11
CA GLY A 56 0.57 -21.70 12.05
C GLY A 56 -0.13 -22.71 11.15
N GLU A 57 -1.14 -22.29 10.39
CA GLU A 57 -1.76 -23.16 9.37
C GLU A 57 -0.83 -23.31 8.14
N PRO A 58 -0.82 -24.48 7.47
CA PRO A 58 -0.02 -24.66 6.27
C PRO A 58 -0.51 -23.74 5.13
N PRO A 59 0.42 -23.20 4.31
CA PRO A 59 0.04 -22.36 3.18
C PRO A 59 -0.75 -23.15 2.13
N ASP A 60 -1.85 -22.57 1.66
CA ASP A 60 -2.65 -23.12 0.55
C ASP A 60 -2.07 -22.65 -0.80
N PRO A 61 -1.60 -23.57 -1.68
CA PRO A 61 -1.06 -23.21 -2.99
C PRO A 61 -2.04 -22.43 -3.88
N ALA A 62 -3.36 -22.59 -3.69
CA ALA A 62 -4.36 -21.84 -4.44
C ALA A 62 -4.47 -20.37 -4.01
N GLU A 63 -3.95 -20.05 -2.82
CA GLU A 63 -3.98 -18.71 -2.21
C GLU A 63 -2.67 -17.94 -2.39
N GLU A 64 -1.57 -18.64 -2.70
CA GLU A 64 -0.23 -18.06 -2.83
C GLU A 64 -0.16 -16.86 -3.79
N PRO A 65 -0.83 -16.86 -4.98
CA PRO A 65 -0.81 -15.68 -5.85
C PRO A 65 -1.40 -14.42 -5.20
N TYR A 66 -2.40 -14.59 -4.32
CA TYR A 66 -3.02 -13.46 -3.61
C TYR A 66 -2.18 -13.02 -2.41
N ALA A 67 -1.62 -13.98 -1.67
CA ALA A 67 -0.69 -13.71 -0.58
C ALA A 67 0.53 -12.91 -1.09
N GLU A 68 1.13 -13.37 -2.18
CA GLU A 68 2.25 -12.69 -2.82
C GLU A 68 1.87 -11.31 -3.35
N PHE A 69 0.71 -11.18 -3.99
CA PHE A 69 0.21 -9.87 -4.42
C PHE A 69 0.09 -8.89 -3.24
N VAL A 70 -0.41 -9.34 -2.08
CA VAL A 70 -0.51 -8.49 -0.88
C VAL A 70 0.87 -8.07 -0.37
N ARG A 71 1.83 -9.01 -0.26
CA ARG A 71 3.21 -8.69 0.16
C ARG A 71 3.82 -7.61 -0.74
N LEU A 72 3.72 -7.78 -2.06
CA LEU A 72 4.23 -6.81 -3.03
C LEU A 72 3.52 -5.46 -2.94
N MET A 73 2.20 -5.45 -2.72
CA MET A 73 1.44 -4.21 -2.54
C MET A 73 1.83 -3.49 -1.23
N MET A 74 2.08 -4.22 -0.14
CA MET A 74 2.59 -3.65 1.11
C MET A 74 3.98 -3.04 0.91
N GLN A 75 4.88 -3.76 0.24
CA GLN A 75 6.22 -3.26 -0.08
C GLN A 75 6.15 -2.01 -0.98
N ALA A 76 5.29 -2.01 -2.01
CA ALA A 76 5.08 -0.85 -2.88
C ALA A 76 4.57 0.38 -2.14
N LYS A 77 3.64 0.20 -1.19
CA LYS A 77 3.18 1.28 -0.31
C LYS A 77 4.30 1.82 0.57
N ALA A 78 5.15 0.94 1.13
CA ALA A 78 6.30 1.36 1.92
C ALA A 78 7.27 2.21 1.07
N TYR A 79 7.58 1.78 -0.16
CA TYR A 79 8.39 2.58 -1.09
C TYR A 79 7.76 3.94 -1.41
N ALA A 80 6.46 3.98 -1.70
CA ALA A 80 5.77 5.23 -1.99
C ALA A 80 5.83 6.20 -0.80
N ASN A 81 5.72 5.68 0.44
CA ASN A 81 5.85 6.50 1.64
C ASN A 81 7.27 7.07 1.80
N VAL A 82 8.32 6.27 1.58
CA VAL A 82 9.70 6.75 1.62
C VAL A 82 9.95 7.82 0.55
N ALA A 83 9.45 7.61 -0.66
CA ALA A 83 9.58 8.56 -1.76
C ALA A 83 8.85 9.89 -1.46
N ASP A 84 7.62 9.83 -0.93
CA ASP A 84 6.89 11.03 -0.52
C ASP A 84 7.61 11.79 0.60
N MET A 85 8.22 11.09 1.56
CA MET A 85 9.04 11.74 2.61
C MET A 85 10.24 12.47 2.02
N ALA A 86 10.92 11.91 1.01
CA ALA A 86 12.01 12.61 0.34
C ALA A 86 11.53 13.91 -0.32
N VAL A 87 10.37 13.89 -0.98
CA VAL A 87 9.75 15.09 -1.58
C VAL A 87 9.40 16.13 -0.50
N ILE A 88 8.80 15.71 0.61
CA ILE A 88 8.43 16.59 1.73
C ILE A 88 9.68 17.23 2.34
N THR A 89 10.70 16.43 2.65
CA THR A 89 11.96 16.92 3.24
C THR A 89 12.69 17.89 2.32
N HIS A 90 12.66 17.64 1.00
CA HIS A 90 13.23 18.55 0.04
C HIS A 90 12.45 19.88 -0.02
N ALA A 91 11.12 19.81 -0.14
CA ALA A 91 10.26 21.01 -0.17
C ALA A 91 10.35 21.84 1.12
N ALA A 92 10.57 21.21 2.27
CA ALA A 92 10.68 21.91 3.55
C ALA A 92 11.85 22.91 3.60
N LYS A 93 12.85 22.78 2.71
CA LYS A 93 13.99 23.72 2.62
C LYS A 93 13.57 25.10 2.10
N THR A 94 12.51 25.18 1.30
CA THR A 94 12.05 26.43 0.69
C THR A 94 10.65 26.81 1.14
N ASP A 95 9.79 25.83 1.43
CA ASP A 95 8.41 26.02 1.81
C ASP A 95 7.98 25.05 2.93
N PRO A 96 8.39 25.32 4.17
CA PRO A 96 8.10 24.44 5.31
C PRO A 96 6.60 24.35 5.62
N TYR A 97 5.81 25.39 5.32
CA TYR A 97 4.37 25.38 5.57
C TYR A 97 3.66 24.37 4.66
N TRP A 98 3.90 24.44 3.34
CA TRP A 98 3.27 23.51 2.40
C TRP A 98 3.82 22.09 2.52
N ALA A 99 5.11 21.92 2.87
CA ALA A 99 5.68 20.62 3.21
C ALA A 99 4.99 19.97 4.41
N MET A 100 4.81 20.72 5.52
CA MET A 100 4.09 20.25 6.70
C MET A 100 2.62 19.97 6.42
N ARG A 101 1.94 20.80 5.61
CA ARG A 101 0.56 20.57 5.19
C ARG A 101 0.43 19.25 4.41
N ARG A 102 1.33 18.98 3.46
CA ARG A 102 1.36 17.73 2.70
C ARG A 102 1.60 16.52 3.60
N TYR A 103 2.55 16.62 4.54
CA TYR A 103 2.84 15.56 5.50
C TYR A 103 1.61 15.21 6.34
N ARG A 104 0.90 16.21 6.87
CA ARG A 104 -0.34 16.01 7.64
C ARG A 104 -1.44 15.29 6.86
N LEU A 105 -1.61 15.64 5.58
CA LEU A 105 -2.62 14.99 4.72
C LEU A 105 -2.28 13.53 4.40
N ARG A 106 -1.00 13.18 4.32
CA ARG A 106 -0.53 11.82 4.04
C ARG A 106 -0.49 10.92 5.28
N HIS A 107 -0.34 11.50 6.46
CA HIS A 107 -0.26 10.77 7.74
C HIS A 107 -1.33 11.22 8.74
N PRO A 108 -2.62 11.23 8.37
CA PRO A 108 -3.67 11.74 9.25
C PRO A 108 -3.72 11.01 10.61
N GLU A 109 -3.34 9.74 10.65
CA GLU A 109 -3.22 8.94 11.89
C GLU A 109 -2.21 9.51 12.89
N ARG A 110 -1.13 10.14 12.41
CA ARG A 110 -0.12 10.78 13.29
C ARG A 110 -0.61 12.11 13.88
N PHE A 111 -1.68 12.70 13.33
CA PHE A 111 -2.13 14.06 13.66
C PHE A 111 -3.57 14.13 14.17
N ARG A 112 -4.32 13.02 14.17
CA ARG A 112 -5.66 12.95 14.76
C ARG A 112 -5.55 12.83 16.28
N ALA A 113 -5.51 14.00 16.92
CA ALA A 113 -5.74 14.31 18.33
C ALA A 113 -4.82 13.62 19.39
N GLY A 114 -4.01 14.44 20.06
CA GLY A 114 -3.56 14.19 21.44
C GLY A 114 -2.11 13.73 21.65
N VAL A 115 -1.38 13.33 20.63
CA VAL A 115 0.04 12.98 20.79
C VAL A 115 0.88 14.24 20.67
N SER A 116 1.36 14.73 21.80
CA SER A 116 2.35 15.81 21.88
C SER A 116 3.62 15.38 21.13
N LEU A 117 4.18 16.26 20.29
CA LEU A 117 5.46 16.07 19.61
C LEU A 117 6.67 15.94 20.58
N HIS A 118 6.44 16.03 21.89
CA HIS A 118 7.45 15.85 22.92
C HIS A 118 7.81 14.38 23.22
N ASP A 119 7.12 13.39 22.64
CA ASP A 119 7.34 11.97 22.95
C ASP A 119 8.20 11.22 21.91
N THR A 120 8.74 11.91 20.91
CA THR A 120 9.81 11.35 20.07
C THR A 120 11.15 11.69 20.70
N GLY A 121 11.57 10.84 21.66
CA GLY A 121 12.83 10.95 22.39
C GLY A 121 14.06 11.00 21.49
N VAL A 122 14.39 12.20 21.01
CA VAL A 122 15.73 12.57 20.56
C VAL A 122 16.22 13.61 21.55
N ARG A 123 17.03 13.13 22.51
CA ARG A 123 18.01 13.95 23.22
C ARG A 123 19.32 13.89 22.45
#